data_AF-A0A9E2MF41-F1
#
_entry.id   AF-A0A9E2MF41-F1
#
_cell.length_a   1.000
_cell.length_b   1.000
_cell.length_c   1.000
_cell.angle_alpha   90.00
_cell.angle_beta   90.00
_cell.angle_gamma   90.00
#
_symmetry.space_group_name_H-M   'P 1'
#
loop_
_entity.id
_entity.type
_entity.pdbx_description
1 polymer ?
#
loop_
_entity_poly.entity_id
_entity_poly.type
_entity_poly.pdbx_seq_one_letter_code
_entity_poly.pdbx_strand_id
1 'polypeptide(L)'
;MSSALDRLKELTSKISSYELARKENMRTLALLFQTLELNAKVGEFNEIFEFKAINLSGISLSQEDIGTIKEGKYLQIIGIKYDKEAKVKNRNISLGYYGRVEKVDEKLRETIIHFIIAWRFEKSFRTLEHYYGMLERLPKAEK
;
A
#
# COMPACT_ATOMS: atom_id res chain seq x y z
N MET A 1 8.59 33.11 24.50
CA MET A 1 8.06 31.92 25.20
C MET A 1 6.79 31.53 24.46
N SER A 2 6.57 30.32 23.93
CA SER A 2 7.09 28.99 24.27
C SER A 2 7.23 28.09 23.00
N SER A 3 8.38 28.17 22.31
CA SER A 3 8.59 27.42 21.06
C SER A 3 8.62 25.89 21.26
N ALA A 4 8.94 25.40 22.46
CA ALA A 4 8.95 23.98 22.77
C ALA A 4 7.53 23.42 22.91
N LEU A 5 6.63 24.15 23.58
CA LEU A 5 5.23 23.75 23.73
C LEU A 5 4.47 23.79 22.40
N ASP A 6 4.75 24.78 21.56
CA ASP A 6 4.12 24.88 20.24
C ASP A 6 4.62 23.78 19.30
N ARG A 7 5.92 23.46 19.32
CA ARG A 7 6.48 22.28 18.62
C ARG A 7 5.89 20.97 19.15
N LEU A 8 5.71 20.83 20.47
CA LEU A 8 5.11 19.65 21.06
C LEU A 8 3.64 19.48 20.62
N LYS A 9 2.87 20.58 20.60
CA LYS A 9 1.48 20.59 20.10
C LYS A 9 1.42 20.23 18.61
N GLU A 10 2.32 20.76 17.80
CA GLU A 10 2.40 20.45 16.36
C GLU A 10 2.79 18.98 16.09
N LEU A 11 3.74 18.44 16.84
CA LEU A 11 4.10 17.02 16.75
C LEU A 11 2.95 16.13 17.20
N THR A 12 2.28 16.47 18.31
CA THR A 12 1.14 15.70 18.83
C THR A 12 -0.04 15.74 17.86
N SER A 13 -0.32 16.88 17.22
CA SER A 13 -1.40 17.00 16.23
C SER A 13 -1.10 16.25 14.93
N LYS A 14 0.18 16.20 14.51
CA LYS A 14 0.62 15.39 13.37
C LYS A 14 0.52 13.90 13.67
N ILE A 15 0.89 13.46 14.87
CA ILE A 15 0.78 12.05 15.26
C ILE A 15 -0.69 11.61 15.29
N SER A 16 -1.55 12.39 15.93
CA SER A 16 -2.98 12.05 16.00
C SER A 16 -3.67 12.07 14.63
N SER A 17 -3.24 12.95 13.71
CA SER A 17 -3.78 12.97 12.34
C SER A 17 -3.35 11.75 11.53
N TYR A 18 -2.11 11.26 11.67
CA TYR A 18 -1.68 10.03 11.01
C TYR A 18 -2.38 8.79 11.57
N GLU A 19 -2.58 8.69 12.87
CA GLU A 19 -3.32 7.57 13.48
C GLU A 19 -4.76 7.51 12.98
N LEU A 20 -5.45 8.65 12.91
CA LEU A 20 -6.79 8.74 12.36
C LEU A 20 -6.81 8.35 10.88
N ALA A 21 -5.88 8.90 10.09
CA ALA A 21 -5.76 8.59 8.68
C ALA A 21 -5.51 7.09 8.43
N ARG A 22 -4.67 6.43 9.24
CA ARG A 22 -4.45 4.97 9.14
C ARG A 22 -5.71 4.18 9.45
N LYS A 23 -6.45 4.56 10.49
CA LYS A 23 -7.68 3.86 10.88
C LYS A 23 -8.75 3.96 9.78
N GLU A 24 -8.91 5.13 9.19
CA GLU A 24 -9.82 5.34 8.05
C GLU A 24 -9.33 4.58 6.82
N ASN A 25 -8.04 4.70 6.48
CA ASN A 25 -7.43 4.00 5.36
C ASN A 25 -7.60 2.47 5.46
N MET A 26 -7.43 1.88 6.64
CA MET A 26 -7.61 0.44 6.83
C MET A 26 -9.04 -0.03 6.55
N ARG A 27 -10.04 0.76 6.94
CA ARG A 27 -11.46 0.45 6.64
C ARG A 27 -11.72 0.54 5.14
N THR A 28 -11.25 1.62 4.51
CA THR A 28 -11.37 1.84 3.07
C THR A 28 -10.67 0.73 2.28
N LEU A 29 -9.46 0.36 2.68
CA LEU A 29 -8.67 -0.69 2.04
C LEU A 29 -9.35 -2.06 2.16
N ALA A 30 -9.97 -2.38 3.31
CA ALA A 30 -10.74 -3.61 3.49
C ALA A 30 -11.97 -3.66 2.58
N LEU A 31 -12.68 -2.54 2.44
CA LEU A 31 -13.80 -2.44 1.51
C LEU A 31 -13.33 -2.62 0.06
N LEU A 32 -12.28 -1.91 -0.36
CA LEU A 32 -11.71 -2.00 -1.71
C LEU A 32 -11.22 -3.42 -2.04
N PHE A 33 -10.62 -4.11 -1.08
CA PHE A 33 -10.19 -5.50 -1.23
C PHE A 33 -11.35 -6.44 -1.58
N GLN A 34 -12.50 -6.26 -0.91
CA GLN A 34 -13.72 -7.03 -1.19
C GLN A 34 -14.36 -6.61 -2.53
N THR A 35 -14.46 -5.30 -2.78
CA THR A 35 -15.03 -4.75 -4.04
C THR A 35 -14.28 -5.22 -5.27
N LEU A 36 -12.96 -5.39 -5.16
CA LEU A 36 -12.11 -5.89 -6.25
C LEU A 36 -11.99 -7.43 -6.28
N GLU A 37 -12.71 -8.13 -5.39
CA GLU A 37 -12.75 -9.59 -5.26
C GLU A 37 -11.36 -10.24 -5.12
N LEU A 38 -10.43 -9.53 -4.46
CA LEU A 38 -9.04 -9.99 -4.34
C LEU A 38 -8.90 -11.17 -3.37
N ASN A 39 -9.90 -11.40 -2.52
CA ASN A 39 -10.00 -12.57 -1.64
C ASN A 39 -9.93 -13.89 -2.41
N ALA A 40 -10.43 -13.94 -3.66
CA ALA A 40 -10.36 -15.14 -4.49
C ALA A 40 -8.92 -15.57 -4.84
N LYS A 41 -7.94 -14.65 -4.75
CA LYS A 41 -6.53 -14.91 -5.02
C LYS A 41 -5.65 -14.84 -3.77
N VAL A 42 -5.99 -13.97 -2.84
CA VAL A 42 -5.16 -13.68 -1.65
C VAL A 42 -5.65 -14.42 -0.41
N GLY A 43 -6.92 -14.84 -0.35
CA GLY A 43 -7.50 -15.39 0.88
C GLY A 43 -7.95 -14.27 1.82
N GLU A 44 -7.46 -14.30 3.06
CA GLU A 44 -7.84 -13.34 4.09
C GLU A 44 -7.29 -11.94 3.80
N PHE A 45 -8.02 -10.90 4.24
CA PHE A 45 -7.64 -9.51 3.99
C PHE A 45 -6.22 -9.19 4.47
N ASN A 46 -5.82 -9.68 5.65
CA ASN A 46 -4.50 -9.39 6.21
C ASN A 46 -3.34 -10.00 5.40
N GLU A 47 -3.61 -11.02 4.58
CA GLU A 47 -2.59 -11.68 3.76
C GLU A 47 -2.08 -10.77 2.62
N ILE A 48 -2.83 -9.71 2.25
CA ILE A 48 -2.36 -8.71 1.28
C ILE A 48 -1.06 -8.03 1.72
N PHE A 49 -0.76 -8.02 3.02
CA PHE A 49 0.45 -7.38 3.55
C PHE A 49 1.67 -8.31 3.53
N GLU A 50 1.50 -9.60 3.24
CA GLU A 50 2.61 -10.54 3.01
C GLU A 50 3.36 -10.25 1.71
N PHE A 51 2.70 -9.60 0.75
CA PHE A 51 3.34 -9.13 -0.45
C PHE A 51 4.40 -8.07 -0.11
N LYS A 52 5.57 -8.22 -0.71
CA LYS A 52 6.64 -7.21 -0.63
C LYS A 52 6.24 -5.93 -1.33
N ALA A 53 5.59 -6.07 -2.48
CA ALA A 53 5.09 -4.95 -3.27
C ALA A 53 3.80 -5.37 -3.99
N ILE A 54 2.93 -4.41 -4.23
CA ILE A 54 1.82 -4.53 -5.17
C ILE A 54 1.97 -3.43 -6.23
N ASN A 55 1.99 -3.86 -7.48
CA ASN A 55 2.19 -3.04 -8.66
C ASN A 55 0.92 -2.98 -9.50
N LEU A 56 0.78 -1.87 -10.22
CA LEU A 56 -0.29 -1.63 -11.18
C LEU A 56 0.31 -1.53 -12.58
N SER A 57 -0.20 -2.33 -13.50
CA SER A 57 0.03 -2.20 -14.94
C SER A 57 -1.13 -1.44 -15.59
N GLY A 58 -0.85 -0.71 -16.67
CA GLY A 58 -1.86 -0.07 -17.50
C GLY A 58 -2.24 1.35 -17.09
N ILE A 59 -1.98 1.76 -15.85
CA ILE A 59 -2.27 3.11 -15.36
C ILE A 59 -1.01 3.68 -14.67
N SER A 60 -0.78 4.99 -14.80
CA SER A 60 0.28 5.66 -14.07
C SER A 60 -0.09 5.92 -12.61
N LEU A 61 0.91 5.76 -11.74
CA LEU A 61 0.84 6.06 -10.31
C LEU A 61 1.91 7.07 -9.89
N SER A 62 2.56 7.73 -10.86
CA SER A 62 3.48 8.81 -10.53
C SER A 62 2.69 10.03 -10.07
N GLN A 63 3.33 10.91 -9.32
CA GLN A 63 2.65 12.05 -8.72
C GLN A 63 2.18 13.06 -9.79
N GLU A 64 2.90 13.13 -10.90
CA GLU A 64 2.72 14.10 -11.98
C GLU A 64 1.54 13.76 -12.90
N ASP A 65 1.22 12.46 -13.06
CA ASP A 65 0.23 11.99 -14.04
C ASP A 65 -0.66 10.84 -13.52
N ILE A 66 -0.87 10.78 -12.20
CA ILE A 66 -1.67 9.71 -11.57
C ILE A 66 -3.03 9.52 -12.27
N GLY A 67 -3.37 8.26 -12.54
CA GLY A 67 -4.62 7.90 -13.21
C GLY A 67 -4.55 7.93 -14.74
N THR A 68 -3.48 8.48 -15.33
CA THR A 68 -3.28 8.46 -16.79
C THR A 68 -3.17 7.02 -17.30
N ILE A 69 -4.00 6.68 -18.29
CA ILE A 69 -3.98 5.36 -18.92
C ILE A 69 -2.77 5.22 -19.85
N LYS A 70 -2.21 4.02 -19.89
CA LYS A 70 -1.13 3.64 -20.80
C LYS A 70 -1.74 2.83 -21.94
N GLU A 71 -2.06 3.47 -23.05
CA GLU A 71 -2.69 2.83 -24.20
C GLU A 71 -1.89 1.62 -24.71
N GLY A 72 -2.61 0.63 -25.24
CA GLY A 72 -2.07 -0.66 -25.66
C GLY A 72 -1.62 -1.55 -24.50
N LYS A 73 -1.90 -1.21 -23.24
CA LYS A 73 -1.58 -2.05 -22.07
C LYS A 73 -2.82 -2.68 -21.44
N TYR A 74 -2.56 -3.71 -20.66
CA TYR A 74 -3.56 -4.36 -19.82
C TYR A 74 -3.55 -3.74 -18.42
N LEU A 75 -4.74 -3.51 -17.89
CA LEU A 75 -4.94 -3.14 -16.50
C LEU A 75 -4.84 -4.39 -15.63
N GLN A 76 -3.83 -4.41 -14.76
CA GLN A 76 -3.55 -5.59 -13.93
C GLN A 76 -2.93 -5.18 -12.59
N ILE A 77 -3.41 -5.81 -11.52
CA ILE A 77 -2.81 -5.75 -10.18
C ILE A 77 -1.89 -6.95 -10.00
N ILE A 78 -0.62 -6.70 -9.67
CA ILE A 78 0.42 -7.72 -9.58
C ILE A 78 1.08 -7.64 -8.21
N GLY A 79 0.95 -8.68 -7.41
CA GLY A 79 1.65 -8.82 -6.13
C GLY A 79 3.02 -9.48 -6.32
N ILE A 80 4.02 -9.02 -5.58
CA ILE A 80 5.35 -9.63 -5.51
C ILE A 80 5.49 -10.30 -4.15
N LYS A 81 5.50 -11.63 -4.12
CA LYS A 81 5.73 -12.42 -2.90
C LYS A 81 7.17 -12.89 -2.87
N TYR A 82 7.76 -12.90 -1.67
CA TYR A 82 9.09 -13.45 -1.46
C TYR A 82 9.02 -14.81 -0.80
N ASP A 83 9.70 -15.75 -1.42
CA ASP A 83 9.83 -17.12 -0.98
C ASP A 83 11.32 -17.39 -0.75
N LYS A 84 11.70 -17.64 0.51
CA LYS A 84 13.10 -17.86 0.91
C LYS A 84 13.63 -19.21 0.40
N GLU A 85 12.73 -20.18 0.24
CA GLU A 85 13.05 -21.57 -0.09
C GLU A 85 13.02 -21.82 -1.61
N ALA A 86 12.44 -20.88 -2.38
CA ALA A 86 12.39 -20.99 -3.83
C ALA A 86 13.72 -20.67 -4.52
N LYS A 87 13.99 -21.39 -5.63
CA LYS A 87 15.07 -21.07 -6.56
C LYS A 87 14.96 -19.64 -7.12
N VAL A 88 13.75 -19.20 -7.44
CA VAL A 88 13.44 -17.80 -7.78
C VAL A 88 12.69 -17.19 -6.61
N LYS A 89 13.39 -16.34 -5.86
CA LYS A 89 12.91 -15.85 -4.57
C LYS A 89 11.78 -14.85 -4.66
N ASN A 90 11.67 -14.08 -5.74
CA ASN A 90 10.57 -13.15 -5.96
C ASN A 90 9.64 -13.71 -7.03
N ARG A 91 8.38 -13.93 -6.69
CA ARG A 91 7.36 -14.41 -7.61
C ARG A 91 6.31 -13.33 -7.83
N ASN A 92 6.00 -13.08 -9.11
CA ASN A 92 4.89 -12.22 -9.50
C ASN A 92 3.60 -13.04 -9.51
N ILE A 93 2.58 -12.54 -8.83
CA ILE A 93 1.27 -13.16 -8.72
C ILE A 93 0.25 -12.15 -9.27
N SER A 94 -0.54 -12.57 -10.27
CA SER A 94 -1.65 -11.76 -10.74
C SER A 94 -2.77 -11.78 -9.71
N LEU A 95 -3.06 -10.63 -9.11
CA LEU A 95 -4.14 -10.47 -8.12
C LEU A 95 -5.47 -10.10 -8.80
N GLY A 96 -5.42 -9.35 -9.90
CA GLY A 96 -6.59 -8.99 -10.69
C GLY A 96 -6.18 -8.61 -12.11
N TYR A 97 -6.94 -9.09 -13.11
CA TYR A 97 -6.74 -8.78 -14.53
C TYR A 97 -8.07 -8.29 -15.09
N TYR A 98 -8.07 -7.08 -15.66
CA TYR A 98 -9.30 -6.38 -16.02
C TYR A 98 -9.40 -6.12 -17.54
N GLY A 99 -8.47 -6.67 -18.33
CA GLY A 99 -8.43 -6.48 -19.77
C GLY A 99 -7.70 -5.21 -20.20
N ARG A 100 -7.98 -4.76 -21.43
CA ARG A 100 -7.32 -3.58 -22.04
C ARG A 100 -7.75 -2.33 -21.29
N VAL A 101 -6.80 -1.50 -20.88
CA VAL A 101 -7.07 -0.36 -19.98
C VAL A 101 -8.05 0.65 -20.57
N GLU A 102 -8.11 0.81 -21.89
CA GLU A 102 -9.05 1.74 -22.53
C GLU A 102 -10.49 1.24 -22.48
N LYS A 103 -10.69 -0.07 -22.27
CA LYS A 103 -12.01 -0.72 -22.21
C LYS A 103 -12.53 -0.89 -20.78
N VAL A 104 -11.72 -0.56 -19.77
CA VAL A 104 -12.14 -0.65 -18.37
C VAL A 104 -12.90 0.60 -17.98
N ASP A 105 -14.05 0.40 -17.35
CA ASP A 105 -14.86 1.48 -16.80
C ASP A 105 -14.05 2.42 -15.90
N GLU A 106 -14.32 3.72 -16.01
CA GLU A 106 -13.59 4.75 -15.30
C GLU A 106 -13.63 4.57 -13.78
N LYS A 107 -14.80 4.25 -13.22
CA LYS A 107 -14.95 4.07 -11.76
C LYS A 107 -14.18 2.85 -11.28
N LEU A 108 -14.12 1.79 -12.08
CA LEU A 108 -13.31 0.62 -11.76
C LEU A 108 -11.81 0.97 -11.79
N ARG A 109 -11.35 1.78 -12.74
CA ARG A 109 -9.97 2.27 -12.78
C ARG A 109 -9.63 3.10 -11.54
N GLU A 110 -10.50 4.04 -11.16
CA GLU A 110 -10.35 4.84 -9.94
C GLU A 110 -10.31 3.97 -8.67
N THR A 111 -11.19 2.98 -8.58
CA THR A 111 -11.24 2.00 -7.48
C THR A 111 -9.91 1.24 -7.35
N ILE A 112 -9.35 0.80 -8.47
CA ILE A 112 -8.07 0.09 -8.51
C ILE A 112 -6.92 1.01 -8.08
N ILE A 113 -6.87 2.25 -8.59
CA ILE A 113 -5.85 3.22 -8.19
C ILE A 113 -5.92 3.46 -6.68
N HIS A 114 -7.12 3.71 -6.15
CA HIS A 114 -7.34 3.95 -4.72
C HIS A 114 -6.87 2.75 -3.89
N PHE A 115 -7.19 1.52 -4.30
CA PHE A 115 -6.71 0.32 -3.62
C PHE A 115 -5.18 0.28 -3.53
N ILE A 116 -4.49 0.55 -4.65
CA ILE A 116 -3.03 0.49 -4.68
C ILE A 116 -2.40 1.55 -3.77
N ILE A 117 -2.91 2.79 -3.80
CA ILE A 117 -2.41 3.86 -2.95
C ILE A 117 -2.69 3.59 -1.47
N ALA A 118 -3.92 3.17 -1.14
CA ALA A 118 -4.31 2.83 0.24
C ALA A 118 -3.46 1.68 0.80
N TRP A 119 -3.18 0.66 -0.02
CA TRP A 119 -2.29 -0.44 0.36
C TRP A 119 -0.86 0.05 0.59
N ARG A 120 -0.30 0.87 -0.33
CA ARG A 120 1.07 1.41 -0.22
C ARG A 120 1.23 2.30 1.00
N PHE A 121 0.23 3.11 1.31
CA PHE A 121 0.18 3.92 2.51
C PHE A 121 0.33 3.05 3.76
N GLU A 122 -0.53 2.05 3.94
CA GLU A 122 -0.45 1.17 5.11
C GLU A 122 0.83 0.32 5.15
N LYS A 123 1.29 -0.19 3.99
CA LYS A 123 2.54 -0.95 3.90
C LYS A 123 3.75 -0.13 4.35
N SER A 124 3.74 1.18 4.07
CA SER A 124 4.80 2.10 4.49
C SER A 124 4.84 2.25 6.01
N PHE A 125 3.68 2.38 6.66
CA PHE A 125 3.63 2.42 8.13
C PHE A 125 4.06 1.10 8.78
N ARG A 126 3.64 -0.05 8.24
CA ARG A 126 4.11 -1.36 8.71
C ARG A 126 5.62 -1.52 8.57
N THR A 127 6.19 -0.96 7.51
CA THR A 127 7.64 -0.94 7.30
C THR A 127 8.35 -0.04 8.31
N LEU A 128 7.78 1.14 8.60
CA LEU A 128 8.28 2.04 9.64
C LEU A 128 8.25 1.36 11.02
N GLU A 129 7.13 0.75 11.39
CA GLU A 129 6.94 0.02 12.65
C GLU A 129 7.95 -1.14 12.78
N HIS A 130 8.17 -1.89 11.69
CA HIS A 130 9.18 -2.94 11.65
C HIS A 130 10.58 -2.41 11.99
N TYR A 131 11.00 -1.31 11.35
CA TYR A 131 12.32 -0.72 11.63
C TYR A 131 12.41 -0.09 13.01
N TYR A 132 11.33 0.52 13.50
CA TYR A 132 11.26 1.03 14.87
C TYR A 132 11.52 -0.10 15.88
N GLY A 133 10.81 -1.22 15.74
CA GLY A 133 11.03 -2.39 16.60
C GLY A 133 12.41 -3.04 16.43
N MET A 134 13.05 -2.92 15.26
CA MET A 134 14.45 -3.34 15.09
C MET A 134 15.41 -2.44 15.87
N LEU A 135 15.23 -1.12 15.79
CA LEU A 135 16.07 -0.14 16.50
C LEU A 135 16.00 -0.32 18.01
N GLU A 136 14.82 -0.61 18.56
CA GLU A 136 14.64 -0.86 20.00
C GLU A 136 15.40 -2.10 20.52
N ARG A 137 15.67 -3.07 19.64
CA ARG A 137 16.40 -4.30 19.97
C ARG A 137 17.91 -4.15 19.84
N LEU A 138 18.39 -3.05 19.26
CA LEU A 138 19.82 -2.81 19.14
C LEU A 138 20.40 -2.42 20.51
N PRO A 139 21.67 -2.80 20.80
CA PRO A 139 22.37 -2.30 21.97
C PRO A 139 22.34 -0.77 21.99
N LYS A 140 21.96 -0.18 23.13
CA LYS A 140 22.09 1.26 23.31
C LYS A 140 23.58 1.57 23.39
N ALA A 141 24.01 2.60 22.65
CA ALA A 141 25.37 3.10 22.80
C ALA A 141 25.60 3.45 24.28
N GLU A 142 26.64 2.87 24.88
CA GLU A 142 27.12 3.30 26.18
C GLU A 142 27.50 4.78 26.05
N LYS A 143 26.94 5.62 26.93
CA LYS A 143 27.23 7.05 26.97
C LYS A 143 28.57 7.30 27.65
#